data_AF-A0A9X7JV74-F1
#
_entry.id   AF-A0A9X7JV74-F1
#
_cell.length_a   1.000
_cell.length_b   1.000
_cell.length_c   1.000
_cell.angle_alpha   90.00
_cell.angle_beta   90.00
_cell.angle_gamma   90.00
#
_symmetry.space_group_name_H-M   'P 1'
#
loop_
_entity.id
_entity.type
_entity.pdbx_description
1 polymer ?
#
loop_
_entity_poly.entity_id
_entity_poly.type
_entity_poly.pdbx_seq_one_letter_code
_entity_poly.pdbx_strand_id
1 'polypeptide(L)'
;MYMLVMTALLLTPCLWVWSRTLHAVQQSSTSDWHLNHDNNVQFEVVSLLVFGVPLAGASLGGIVASARGKHAGAGAATGACLATLGLVICGVVGFFWMLSHATWEF
;
A
#
# COMPACT_ATOMS: atom_id res chain seq x y z
N MET A 1 5.50 5.68 20.10
CA MET A 1 5.00 4.29 20.18
C MET A 1 3.62 4.14 19.56
N TYR A 2 2.60 4.90 20.00
CA TYR A 2 1.23 4.85 19.45
C TYR A 2 1.12 4.97 17.91
N MET A 3 1.87 5.88 17.28
CA MET A 3 1.79 6.05 15.82
C MET A 3 2.34 4.85 15.04
N LEU A 4 3.39 4.18 15.53
CA LEU A 4 3.91 2.97 14.87
C LEU A 4 2.90 1.82 14.96
N VAL A 5 2.21 1.69 16.09
CA VAL A 5 1.14 0.70 16.27
C VAL A 5 -0.01 0.97 15.30
N MET A 6 -0.40 2.24 15.13
CA MET A 6 -1.44 2.62 14.16
C MET A 6 -1.00 2.34 12.71
N THR A 7 0.24 2.65 12.34
CA THR A 7 0.77 2.30 11.02
C THR A 7 0.74 0.78 10.79
N ALA A 8 1.12 -0.03 11.79
CA ALA A 8 1.09 -1.48 11.70
C ALA A 8 -0.36 -2.02 11.55
N LEU A 9 -1.31 -1.47 12.30
CA LEU A 9 -2.73 -1.81 12.16
C LEU A 9 -3.26 -1.47 10.77
N LEU A 10 -2.95 -0.27 10.27
CA LEU A 10 -3.35 0.17 8.92
C LEU A 10 -2.69 -0.64 7.79
N LEU A 11 -1.48 -1.16 8.03
CA LEU A 11 -0.82 -2.06 7.09
C LEU A 11 -1.46 -3.45 7.04
N THR A 12 -2.20 -3.87 8.07
CA THR A 12 -2.79 -5.22 8.14
C THR A 12 -3.68 -5.56 6.92
N PRO A 13 -4.68 -4.74 6.54
CA PRO A 13 -5.46 -4.99 5.32
C PRO A 13 -4.60 -4.92 4.04
N CYS A 14 -3.59 -4.06 4.00
CA CYS A 14 -2.68 -3.90 2.86
C CYS A 14 -1.82 -5.17 2.65
N LEU A 15 -1.30 -5.73 3.74
CA LEU A 15 -0.53 -6.99 3.76
C LEU A 15 -1.41 -8.18 3.38
N TRP A 16 -2.69 -8.17 3.73
CA TRP A 16 -3.62 -9.21 3.30
C TRP A 16 -3.80 -9.20 1.78
N VAL A 17 -4.05 -8.02 1.17
CA VAL A 17 -4.12 -7.88 -0.30
C VAL A 17 -2.82 -8.32 -0.96
N TRP A 18 -1.68 -7.87 -0.44
CA TRP A 18 -0.36 -8.28 -0.93
C TRP A 18 -0.18 -9.81 -0.88
N SER A 19 -0.57 -10.45 0.22
CA SER A 19 -0.47 -11.91 0.36
C SER A 19 -1.31 -12.68 -0.66
N ARG A 20 -2.47 -12.13 -1.06
CA ARG A 20 -3.34 -12.72 -2.09
C ARG A 20 -2.68 -12.61 -3.47
N THR A 21 -2.07 -11.46 -3.78
CA THR A 21 -1.32 -11.30 -5.04
C THR A 21 -0.09 -12.20 -5.10
N LEU A 22 0.61 -12.39 -3.97
CA LEU A 22 1.75 -13.32 -3.89
C LEU A 22 1.31 -14.77 -4.18
N HIS A 23 0.18 -15.21 -3.61
CA HIS A 23 -0.36 -16.54 -3.90
C HIS A 23 -0.74 -16.70 -5.37
N ALA A 24 -1.31 -15.67 -6.01
CA ALA A 24 -1.66 -15.72 -7.43
C ALA A 24 -0.43 -15.88 -8.34
N VAL A 25 0.68 -15.20 -8.02
CA VAL A 25 1.96 -15.38 -8.72
C VAL A 25 2.55 -16.77 -8.46
N GLN A 26 2.49 -17.27 -7.22
CA GLN A 26 3.03 -18.60 -6.89
C GLN A 26 2.26 -19.76 -7.53
N GLN A 27 0.98 -19.57 -7.85
CA GLN A 27 0.10 -20.58 -8.46
C GLN A 27 -0.02 -20.44 -9.98
N SER A 28 0.76 -19.56 -10.63
CA SER A 28 0.66 -19.32 -12.06
C SER A 28 0.98 -20.56 -12.90
N SER A 29 0.13 -20.89 -13.88
CA SER A 29 0.37 -21.97 -14.85
C SER A 29 1.46 -21.59 -15.86
N THR A 30 2.30 -22.55 -16.25
CA THR A 30 3.35 -22.36 -17.27
C THR A 30 2.82 -22.21 -18.69
N SER A 31 1.55 -22.51 -18.93
CA SER A 31 0.94 -22.51 -20.28
C SER A 31 0.45 -21.14 -20.74
N ASP A 32 0.10 -20.22 -19.82
CA ASP A 32 -0.49 -18.92 -20.16
C ASP A 32 0.47 -17.77 -19.79
N TRP A 33 1.35 -17.45 -20.74
CA TRP A 33 2.34 -16.39 -20.56
C TRP A 33 1.70 -15.02 -20.28
N HIS A 34 0.61 -14.66 -20.96
CA HIS A 34 -0.07 -13.37 -20.78
C HIS A 34 -0.61 -13.21 -19.35
N LEU A 35 -1.33 -14.21 -18.85
CA LEU A 35 -1.88 -14.20 -17.50
C LEU A 35 -0.77 -14.13 -16.44
N ASN A 36 0.34 -14.83 -16.69
CA ASN A 36 1.48 -14.80 -15.77
C ASN A 36 2.21 -13.45 -15.78
N HIS A 37 2.34 -12.82 -16.95
CA HIS A 37 2.92 -11.48 -17.06
C HIS A 37 2.08 -10.45 -16.30
N ASP A 38 0.75 -10.46 -16.51
CA ASP A 38 -0.17 -9.54 -15.84
C ASP A 38 -0.14 -9.72 -14.31
N ASN A 39 -0.12 -10.96 -13.83
CA ASN A 39 -0.01 -11.25 -12.39
C ASN A 39 1.31 -10.73 -11.78
N ASN A 40 2.43 -10.85 -12.49
CA ASN A 40 3.71 -10.35 -12.03
C ASN A 40 3.75 -8.81 -11.98
N VAL A 41 3.22 -8.14 -13.00
CA VAL A 41 3.12 -6.67 -13.03
C VAL A 41 2.23 -6.19 -11.89
N GLN A 42 1.07 -6.82 -11.67
CA GLN A 42 0.20 -6.47 -10.56
C GLN A 42 0.86 -6.69 -9.19
N PHE A 43 1.59 -7.79 -9.02
CA PHE A 43 2.33 -8.06 -7.78
C PHE A 43 3.44 -7.02 -7.54
N GLU A 44 4.17 -6.61 -8.57
CA GLU A 44 5.20 -5.58 -8.47
C GLU A 44 4.60 -4.23 -8.04
N VAL A 45 3.51 -3.80 -8.70
CA VAL A 45 2.80 -2.56 -8.38
C VAL A 45 2.26 -2.59 -6.95
N VAL A 46 1.62 -3.68 -6.52
CA VAL A 46 1.08 -3.81 -5.17
C VAL A 46 2.21 -3.83 -4.13
N SER A 47 3.33 -4.49 -4.42
CA SER A 47 4.51 -4.48 -3.53
C SER A 47 5.09 -3.06 -3.38
N LEU A 48 5.22 -2.32 -4.48
CA LEU A 48 5.66 -0.92 -4.48
C LEU A 48 4.73 -0.03 -3.67
N LEU A 49 3.42 -0.22 -3.77
CA LEU A 49 2.45 0.54 -3.00
C LEU A 49 2.54 0.21 -1.50
N VAL A 50 2.48 -1.08 -1.16
CA VAL A 50 2.39 -1.54 0.24
C VAL A 50 3.65 -1.21 1.03
N PHE A 51 4.83 -1.30 0.43
CA PHE A 51 6.09 -1.01 1.11
C PHE A 51 6.66 0.37 0.78
N GLY A 52 6.55 0.80 -0.48
CA GLY A 52 7.13 2.07 -0.94
C GLY A 52 6.39 3.29 -0.40
N VAL A 53 5.06 3.27 -0.31
CA VAL A 53 4.30 4.44 0.18
C VAL A 53 4.56 4.74 1.66
N PRO A 54 4.53 3.77 2.59
CA PRO A 54 4.89 4.03 3.99
C PRO A 54 6.34 4.49 4.16
N LEU A 55 7.28 3.93 3.38
CA LEU A 55 8.69 4.34 3.42
C LEU A 55 8.87 5.78 2.92
N ALA A 56 8.27 6.13 1.77
CA ALA A 56 8.31 7.48 1.25
C ALA A 56 7.69 8.49 2.23
N GLY A 57 6.56 8.12 2.87
CA GLY A 57 5.95 8.89 3.94
C GLY A 57 6.88 9.08 5.14
N ALA A 58 7.57 8.03 5.57
CA ALA A 58 8.55 8.09 6.65
C ALA A 58 9.72 9.02 6.32
N SER A 59 10.29 8.89 5.12
CA SER A 59 11.40 9.72 4.66
C SER A 59 11.00 11.19 4.60
N LEU A 60 9.87 11.50 3.97
CA LEU A 60 9.37 12.88 3.88
C LEU A 60 9.04 13.46 5.26
N GLY A 61 8.36 12.69 6.12
CA GLY A 61 8.04 13.12 7.49
C GLY A 61 9.29 13.38 8.33
N GLY A 62 10.32 12.55 8.18
CA GLY A 62 11.61 12.72 8.84
C GLY A 62 12.36 13.97 8.34
N ILE A 63 12.39 14.20 7.03
CA ILE A 63 13.03 15.38 6.42
C ILE A 63 12.33 16.66 6.89
N VAL A 64 10.99 16.70 6.82
CA VAL A 64 10.20 17.88 7.22
C VAL A 64 10.34 18.18 8.72
N ALA A 65 10.35 17.15 9.58
CA ALA A 65 10.55 17.35 11.02
C ALA A 65 11.97 17.83 11.33
N SER A 66 12.98 17.30 10.65
CA SER A 66 14.38 17.73 10.79
C SER A 66 14.55 19.19 10.36
N ALA A 67 13.97 19.58 9.23
CA ALA A 67 14.00 20.96 8.73
C ALA A 67 13.30 21.95 9.69
N ARG A 68 12.36 21.48 10.50
CA ARG A 68 11.64 22.28 11.52
C ARG A 68 12.30 22.25 12.90
N GLY A 69 13.48 21.65 13.04
CA GLY A 69 14.18 21.50 14.32
C GLY A 69 13.46 20.61 15.33
N LYS A 70 12.56 19.73 14.87
CA LYS A 70 11.82 18.77 15.70
C LYS A 70 12.48 17.39 15.66
N HIS A 71 12.05 16.49 16.55
CA HIS A 71 12.53 15.11 16.57
C HIS A 71 12.20 14.37 15.26
N ALA A 72 13.23 14.06 14.47
CA ALA A 72 13.13 13.38 13.18
C ALA A 72 12.35 12.05 13.27
N GLY A 73 12.57 11.26 14.33
CA GLY A 73 11.91 9.97 14.53
C GLY A 73 10.39 10.09 14.73
N ALA A 74 9.93 11.13 15.43
CA ALA A 74 8.49 11.38 15.58
C ALA A 74 7.88 11.82 14.25
N GLY A 75 8.58 12.67 13.50
CA GLY A 75 8.16 13.10 12.16
C GLY A 75 8.06 11.97 11.15
N ALA A 76 9.04 11.06 11.14
CA ALA A 76 9.03 9.88 10.28
C ALA A 76 7.86 8.95 10.61
N ALA A 77 7.59 8.69 11.90
CA ALA A 77 6.45 7.87 12.31
C ALA A 77 5.10 8.48 11.89
N THR A 78 4.95 9.81 12.03
CA THR A 78 3.74 10.52 11.58
C THR A 78 3.60 10.49 10.07
N GLY A 79 4.67 10.74 9.33
CA GLY A 79 4.66 10.69 7.87
C GLY A 79 4.33 9.30 7.32
N ALA A 80 4.90 8.25 7.92
CA ALA A 80 4.55 6.87 7.59
C ALA A 80 3.08 6.58 7.87
N CYS A 81 2.56 6.97 9.03
CA CYS A 81 1.16 6.76 9.40
C CYS A 81 0.19 7.47 8.43
N LEU A 82 0.48 8.72 8.05
CA LEU A 82 -0.34 9.48 7.12
C LEU A 82 -0.30 8.88 5.70
N ALA A 83 0.88 8.46 5.24
CA ALA A 83 1.01 7.83 3.93
C ALA A 83 0.26 6.48 3.87
N THR A 84 0.39 5.65 4.91
CA THR A 84 -0.37 4.40 5.01
C THR A 84 -1.89 4.65 5.09
N LEU A 85 -2.32 5.66 5.84
CA LEU A 85 -3.73 6.03 5.94
C LEU A 85 -4.27 6.50 4.58
N GLY A 86 -3.51 7.31 3.85
CA GLY A 86 -3.82 7.70 2.48
C GLY A 86 -3.95 6.51 1.54
N LEU A 87 -3.03 5.54 1.64
CA LEU A 87 -3.08 4.30 0.84
C LEU A 87 -4.35 3.48 1.12
N VAL A 88 -4.74 3.33 2.39
CA VAL A 88 -5.98 2.64 2.77
C VAL A 88 -7.20 3.38 2.21
N ILE A 89 -7.27 4.70 2.37
CA ILE A 89 -8.40 5.50 1.85
C ILE A 89 -8.48 5.38 0.33
N CYS A 90 -7.38 5.53 -0.39
CA CYS A 90 -7.35 5.38 -1.84
C CYS A 90 -7.79 3.97 -2.28
N GLY A 91 -7.36 2.93 -1.55
CA GLY A 91 -7.80 1.55 -1.80
C GLY A 91 -9.30 1.37 -1.62
N VAL A 92 -9.87 1.90 -0.53
CA VAL A 92 -11.32 1.82 -0.25
C VAL A 92 -12.12 2.59 -1.29
N VAL A 93 -11.71 3.83 -1.62
CA VAL A 93 -12.37 4.66 -2.64
C VAL A 93 -12.31 3.98 -4.01
N GLY A 94 -11.14 3.45 -4.40
CA GLY A 94 -10.98 2.71 -5.65
C GLY A 94 -11.88 1.47 -5.72
N PHE A 95 -12.00 0.73 -4.62
CA PHE A 95 -12.88 -0.44 -4.53
C PHE A 95 -14.36 -0.06 -4.73
N PHE A 96 -14.86 0.96 -4.04
CA PHE A 96 -16.24 1.42 -4.21
C PHE A 96 -16.48 2.02 -5.60
N TRP A 97 -15.51 2.74 -6.15
CA TRP A 97 -15.59 3.27 -7.51
C TRP A 97 -15.70 2.14 -8.54
N MET A 98 -14.86 1.11 -8.43
CA MET A 98 -14.91 -0.06 -9.29
C MET A 98 -16.23 -0.83 -9.16
N LEU A 99 -16.73 -1.04 -7.93
CA LEU A 99 -18.04 -1.67 -7.71
C LEU A 99 -19.18 -0.86 -8.32
N SER A 100 -19.15 0.47 -8.19
CA SER A 100 -20.19 1.32 -8.78
C SER A 100 -20.24 1.16 -10.30
N HIS A 101 -19.10 1.11 -10.98
CA HIS A 101 -19.06 0.94 -12.44
C HIS A 101 -19.45 -0.48 -12.89
N ALA A 102 -19.11 -1.50 -12.10
CA ALA A 102 -19.55 -2.88 -12.37
C ALA A 102 -21.07 -3.05 -12.29
N THR A 103 -21.78 -2.24 -11.49
CA THR A 103 -23.25 -2.30 -11.39
C THR A 103 -24.00 -1.60 -12.53
N TRP A 104 -23.34 -0.76 -13.34
CA TRP A 104 -23.98 -0.06 -14.47
C TRP A 104 -23.91 -0.84 -15.79
N GLU A 105 -23.19 -1.97 -15.84
CA GLU A 105 -23.08 -2.82 -17.05
C GLU A 105 -24.09 -3.99 -17.07
N PHE A 106 -25.16 -3.94 -16.26
CA PHE A 106 -26.27 -4.90 -16.27
C PHE A 106 -27.55 -4.34 -16.88
#